data_AF-A0A7J3XFA5-F1
#
_entry.id   AF-A0A7J3XFA5-F1
#
_cell.length_a   1.000
_cell.length_b   1.000
_cell.length_c   1.000
_cell.angle_alpha   90.00
_cell.angle_beta   90.00
_cell.angle_gamma   90.00
#
_symmetry.space_group_name_H-M   'P 1'
#
loop_
_entity.id
_entity.type
_entity.pdbx_description
1 polymer ?
#
loop_
_entity_poly.entity_id
_entity_poly.type
_entity_poly.pdbx_seq_one_letter_code
_entity_poly.pdbx_strand_id
1 'polypeptide(L)'
;MPSGNDVRYYRALRYALGKVEPGKWSVFDRVVEAKLGWVRKAVIISRCPICGVKFTGARGVRVHLAGSAECRAMLRALVEEAIEEYEKLKAMVRAYYDGKHKRYVVRLPGGTKLEFGRWGELGDGTHGRGD
;
A
#
# COMPACT_ATOMS: atom_id res chain seq x y z
N MET A 1 6.63 -17.58 12.39
CA MET A 1 6.92 -16.75 11.20
C MET A 1 5.77 -15.79 11.02
N PRO A 2 5.98 -14.48 10.80
CA PRO A 2 4.88 -13.55 10.51
C PRO A 2 4.14 -14.03 9.25
N SER A 3 2.81 -13.94 9.24
CA SER A 3 2.03 -14.31 8.07
C SER A 3 2.38 -13.41 6.89
N GLY A 4 2.16 -13.85 5.65
CA GLY A 4 2.38 -13.00 4.47
C GLY A 4 1.60 -11.67 4.53
N ASN A 5 0.45 -11.67 5.22
CA ASN A 5 -0.36 -10.47 5.48
C ASN A 5 0.31 -9.50 6.45
N ASP A 6 1.01 -9.99 7.47
CA ASP A 6 1.74 -9.12 8.41
C ASP A 6 2.82 -8.31 7.68
N VAL A 7 3.56 -8.95 6.77
CA VAL A 7 4.63 -8.28 6.01
C VAL A 7 4.07 -7.16 5.12
N ARG A 8 2.96 -7.41 4.42
CA ARG A 8 2.28 -6.40 3.59
C ARG A 8 1.71 -5.27 4.45
N TYR A 9 1.11 -5.61 5.59
CA TYR A 9 0.58 -4.63 6.54
C TYR A 9 1.66 -3.67 7.03
N TYR A 10 2.77 -4.18 7.55
CA TYR A 10 3.85 -3.34 8.04
C TYR A 10 4.50 -2.51 6.92
N ARG A 11 4.58 -3.04 5.69
CA ARG A 11 5.06 -2.28 4.52
C ARG A 11 4.14 -1.12 4.17
N ALA A 12 2.84 -1.36 4.04
CA ALA A 12 1.84 -0.32 3.74
C ALA A 12 1.75 0.74 4.86
N LEU A 13 1.79 0.31 6.12
CA LEU A 13 1.81 1.22 7.26
C LEU A 13 3.07 2.10 7.26
N ARG A 14 4.25 1.52 7.02
CA ARG A 14 5.49 2.31 6.94
C ARG A 14 5.47 3.29 5.78
N TYR A 15 4.89 2.92 4.64
CA TYR A 15 4.66 3.81 3.51
C TYR A 15 3.76 5.00 3.92
N ALA A 16 2.60 4.72 4.53
CA ALA A 16 1.64 5.74 4.97
C ALA A 16 2.26 6.71 5.99
N LEU A 17 3.15 6.22 6.86
CA LEU A 17 3.90 7.05 7.83
C LEU A 17 5.10 7.80 7.23
N GLY A 18 5.30 7.71 5.91
CA GLY A 18 6.40 8.34 5.19
C GLY A 18 7.78 7.80 5.58
N LYS A 19 7.87 6.55 6.06
CA LYS A 19 9.12 5.89 6.48
C LYS A 19 9.79 5.07 5.37
N VAL A 20 9.09 4.86 4.26
CA VAL A 20 9.57 4.12 3.10
C VAL A 20 9.23 4.96 1.87
N GLU A 21 10.19 5.08 0.96
CA GLU A 21 9.96 5.70 -0.34
C GLU A 21 9.06 4.80 -1.18
N PRO A 22 8.21 5.34 -2.07
CA PRO A 22 7.48 4.52 -3.01
C PRO A 22 8.47 3.67 -3.80
N GLY A 23 8.48 2.36 -3.52
CA GLY A 23 9.25 1.41 -4.32
C GLY A 23 8.72 1.46 -5.74
N LYS A 24 9.58 1.82 -6.69
CA LYS A 24 9.26 1.61 -8.09
C LYS A 24 9.14 0.08 -8.27
N TRP A 25 8.10 -0.38 -8.98
CA TRP A 25 8.01 -1.69 -9.65
C TRP A 25 7.21 -2.86 -9.02
N SER A 26 6.46 -2.72 -7.92
CA SER A 26 5.47 -3.76 -7.54
C SER A 26 4.02 -3.28 -7.66
N VAL A 27 3.12 -4.16 -8.11
CA VAL A 27 1.67 -3.86 -8.17
C VAL A 27 1.14 -3.51 -6.77
N PHE A 28 1.64 -4.18 -5.73
CA PHE A 28 1.33 -3.86 -4.35
C PHE A 28 1.65 -2.40 -4.00
N ASP A 29 2.89 -1.94 -4.26
CA ASP A 29 3.27 -0.56 -3.94
C ASP A 29 2.45 0.46 -4.73
N ARG A 30 2.04 0.13 -5.97
CA ARG A 30 1.16 1.00 -6.77
C ARG A 30 -0.26 1.08 -6.22
N VAL A 31 -0.82 -0.03 -5.72
CA VAL A 31 -2.12 -0.02 -5.02
C VAL A 31 -2.03 0.80 -3.73
N VAL A 32 -0.97 0.57 -2.95
CA VAL A 32 -0.70 1.31 -1.71
C VAL A 32 -0.53 2.81 -1.98
N GLU A 33 0.22 3.22 -3.00
CA GLU A 33 0.36 4.63 -3.40
C GLU A 33 -0.99 5.23 -3.81
N ALA A 34 -1.78 4.52 -4.62
CA ALA A 34 -3.09 5.00 -5.06
C ALA A 34 -4.07 5.21 -3.88
N LYS A 35 -4.03 4.33 -2.88
CA LYS A 35 -4.96 4.36 -1.73
C LYS A 35 -4.47 5.22 -0.57
N LEU A 36 -3.18 5.20 -0.29
CA LEU A 36 -2.57 5.83 0.90
C LEU A 36 -1.64 7.00 0.57
N GLY A 37 -1.46 7.36 -0.70
CA GLY A 37 -0.58 8.47 -1.09
C GLY A 37 -0.99 9.80 -0.48
N TRP A 38 -2.30 10.05 -0.33
CA TRP A 38 -2.81 11.22 0.37
C TRP A 38 -2.50 11.20 1.88
N VAL A 39 -2.54 10.01 2.51
CA VAL A 39 -2.16 9.80 3.92
C VAL A 39 -0.68 10.14 4.11
N ARG A 40 0.18 9.57 3.26
CA ARG A 40 1.62 9.85 3.24
C ARG A 40 1.89 11.34 3.05
N LYS A 41 1.21 11.98 2.09
CA LYS A 41 1.35 13.42 1.82
C LYS A 41 0.98 14.25 3.05
N ALA A 42 -0.13 13.95 3.73
CA ALA A 42 -0.53 14.63 4.96
C ALA A 42 0.54 14.51 6.06
N VAL A 43 1.07 13.30 6.28
CA VAL A 43 2.14 13.06 7.27
C VAL A 43 3.40 13.85 6.93
N ILE A 44 3.79 13.91 5.65
CA ILE A 44 4.97 14.68 5.18
C ILE A 44 4.79 16.17 5.46
N ILE A 45 3.60 16.74 5.22
CA ILE A 45 3.29 18.14 5.54
C ILE A 45 2.94 18.36 7.02
N SER A 46 3.29 17.41 7.88
CA SER A 46 3.10 17.48 9.34
C SER A 46 1.64 17.66 9.77
N ARG A 47 0.71 17.06 9.05
CA ARG A 47 -0.72 17.07 9.35
C ARG A 47 -1.25 15.66 9.58
N CYS A 48 -2.10 15.48 10.59
CA CYS A 48 -2.80 14.20 10.77
C CYS A 48 -3.78 14.00 9.60
N PRO A 49 -3.69 12.89 8.85
CA PRO A 49 -4.61 12.59 7.75
C PRO A 49 -6.05 12.31 8.20
N ILE A 50 -6.24 11.97 9.48
CA ILE A 50 -7.55 11.58 10.02
C ILE A 50 -8.27 12.79 10.61
N CYS A 51 -7.73 13.38 11.67
CA CYS A 51 -8.36 14.50 12.38
C CYS A 51 -7.92 15.88 11.88
N GLY A 52 -6.97 15.95 10.95
CA GLY A 52 -6.52 17.22 10.35
C GLY A 52 -5.62 18.10 11.23
N VAL A 53 -5.31 17.69 12.47
CA VAL A 53 -4.44 18.44 13.40
C VAL A 53 -3.05 18.66 12.78
N LYS A 54 -2.50 19.86 12.95
CA LYS A 54 -1.16 20.24 12.49
C LYS A 54 -0.13 20.06 13.59
N PHE A 55 1.07 19.67 13.21
CA PHE A 55 2.22 19.44 14.09
C PHE A 55 3.43 20.20 13.57
N THR A 56 4.44 20.37 14.41
CA THR A 56 5.72 20.99 14.05
C THR A 56 6.60 20.12 13.16
N GLY A 57 6.27 18.82 13.04
CA GLY A 57 7.02 17.89 12.20
C GLY A 57 6.31 16.54 12.03
N ALA A 58 6.72 15.78 11.02
CA ALA A 58 6.20 14.43 10.75
C ALA A 58 6.35 13.48 11.96
N ARG A 59 7.39 13.68 12.80
CA ARG A 59 7.53 12.93 14.06
C ARG A 59 6.35 13.15 15.00
N GLY A 60 5.88 14.40 15.13
CA GLY A 60 4.71 14.73 15.96
C GLY A 60 3.45 14.05 15.47
N VAL A 61 3.23 14.02 14.14
CA VAL A 61 2.11 13.29 13.53
C VAL A 61 2.18 11.80 13.86
N ARG A 62 3.37 11.17 13.74
CA ARG A 62 3.55 9.73 14.04
C ARG A 62 3.28 9.41 15.51
N VAL A 63 3.74 10.26 16.43
CA VAL A 63 3.47 10.11 17.87
C VAL A 63 1.97 10.25 18.13
N HIS A 64 1.32 11.25 17.53
CA HIS A 64 -0.13 11.41 17.63
C HIS A 64 -0.90 10.19 17.10
N LEU A 65 -0.56 9.67 15.92
CA LEU A 65 -1.17 8.46 15.35
C LEU A 65 -0.92 7.23 16.23
N ALA A 66 0.22 7.17 16.92
CA ALA A 66 0.51 6.11 17.88
C ALA A 66 -0.22 6.30 19.23
N GLY A 67 -0.63 7.53 19.59
CA GLY A 67 -1.25 7.84 20.88
C GLY A 67 -2.78 7.94 20.84
N SER A 68 -3.36 8.51 19.78
CA SER A 68 -4.80 8.67 19.60
C SER A 68 -5.46 7.36 19.18
N ALA A 69 -6.33 6.80 20.02
CA ALA A 69 -7.00 5.54 19.74
C ALA A 69 -7.84 5.59 18.45
N GLU A 70 -8.61 6.66 18.27
CA GLU A 70 -9.45 6.88 17.09
C GLU A 70 -8.62 7.01 15.81
N CYS A 71 -7.63 7.91 15.79
CA CYS A 71 -6.82 8.12 14.60
C CYS A 71 -5.97 6.90 14.26
N ARG A 72 -5.53 6.14 15.26
CA ARG A 72 -4.83 4.85 15.06
C ARG A 72 -5.72 3.80 14.43
N ALA A 73 -6.95 3.66 14.93
CA ALA A 73 -7.92 2.70 14.43
C ALA A 73 -8.30 3.01 12.97
N MET A 74 -8.55 4.28 12.65
CA MET A 74 -8.85 4.70 11.27
C MET A 74 -7.65 4.50 10.33
N LEU A 75 -6.43 4.83 10.76
CA LEU A 75 -5.23 4.55 9.96
C LEU A 75 -5.08 3.06 9.68
N ARG A 76 -5.33 2.21 10.68
CA ARG A 76 -5.30 0.75 10.52
C ARG A 76 -6.34 0.29 9.50
N ALA A 77 -7.58 0.77 9.59
CA ALA A 77 -8.64 0.41 8.65
C ALA A 77 -8.28 0.81 7.20
N LEU A 78 -7.71 2.00 7.00
CA LEU A 78 -7.24 2.44 5.67
C LEU A 78 -6.13 1.53 5.11
N VAL A 79 -5.20 1.10 5.97
CA VAL A 79 -4.13 0.17 5.58
C VAL A 79 -4.71 -1.21 5.23
N GLU A 80 -5.64 -1.72 6.02
CA GLU A 80 -6.33 -3.00 5.78
C GLU A 80 -7.15 -2.95 4.48
N GLU A 81 -7.86 -1.86 4.20
CA GLU A 81 -8.60 -1.67 2.95
C GLU A 81 -7.65 -1.70 1.73
N ALA A 82 -6.50 -1.03 1.80
CA ALA A 82 -5.53 -1.04 0.71
C ALA A 82 -4.98 -2.46 0.43
N ILE A 83 -4.80 -3.27 1.48
CA ILE A 83 -4.37 -4.67 1.35
C ILE A 83 -5.48 -5.54 0.77
N GLU A 84 -6.72 -5.38 1.25
CA GLU A 84 -7.86 -6.13 0.74
C GLU A 84 -8.07 -5.90 -0.76
N GLU A 85 -7.97 -4.63 -1.20
CA GLU A 85 -8.07 -4.27 -2.62
C GLU A 85 -6.96 -4.92 -3.46
N TYR A 86 -5.75 -4.98 -2.92
CA TYR A 86 -4.65 -5.70 -3.56
C TYR A 86 -4.92 -7.21 -3.63
N GLU A 87 -5.43 -7.84 -2.57
CA GLU A 87 -5.75 -9.27 -2.58
C GLU A 87 -6.91 -9.59 -3.54
N LYS A 88 -7.93 -8.73 -3.65
CA LYS A 88 -8.98 -8.82 -4.67
C LYS A 88 -8.40 -8.74 -6.07
N LEU A 89 -7.50 -7.77 -6.33
CA LEU A 89 -6.81 -7.64 -7.60
C LEU A 89 -5.98 -8.89 -7.92
N LYS A 90 -5.25 -9.42 -6.94
CA LYS A 90 -4.46 -10.63 -7.08
C LYS A 90 -5.33 -11.85 -7.39
N ALA A 91 -6.48 -12.00 -6.71
CA ALA A 91 -7.43 -13.07 -6.95
C ALA A 91 -8.05 -12.99 -8.35
N MET A 92 -8.45 -11.78 -8.79
CA MET A 92 -8.91 -11.55 -10.16
C MET A 92 -7.84 -11.98 -11.16
N VAL A 93 -6.62 -11.46 -11.05
CA VAL A 93 -5.54 -11.79 -11.99
C VAL A 93 -5.28 -13.30 -12.01
N ARG A 94 -5.33 -13.98 -10.85
CA ARG A 94 -5.18 -15.43 -10.75
C ARG A 94 -6.30 -16.18 -11.48
N ALA A 95 -7.55 -15.76 -11.34
CA ALA A 95 -8.69 -16.39 -12.01
C ALA A 95 -8.65 -16.19 -13.54
N TYR A 96 -8.13 -15.05 -14.00
CA TYR A 96 -7.98 -14.74 -15.43
C TYR A 96 -6.66 -15.26 -16.03
N TYR A 97 -5.76 -15.85 -15.24
CA TYR A 97 -4.49 -16.39 -15.71
C TYR A 97 -4.72 -17.72 -16.44
N ASP A 98 -4.88 -17.66 -17.76
CA ASP A 98 -5.03 -18.82 -18.64
C ASP A 98 -3.73 -19.21 -19.39
N GLY A 99 -2.63 -18.51 -19.10
CA GLY A 99 -1.33 -18.70 -19.76
C GLY A 99 -1.22 -18.09 -21.18
N LYS A 100 -2.29 -17.50 -21.73
CA LYS A 100 -2.30 -16.90 -23.08
C LYS A 100 -2.18 -15.38 -23.06
N HIS A 101 -2.59 -14.73 -21.97
CA HIS A 101 -2.57 -13.27 -21.85
C HIS A 101 -1.17 -12.76 -21.51
N LYS A 102 -0.57 -11.98 -22.42
CA LYS A 102 0.79 -11.42 -22.29
C LYS A 102 0.86 -10.17 -21.41
N ARG A 103 -0.27 -9.50 -21.13
CA ARG A 103 -0.36 -8.25 -20.36
C ARG A 103 -1.70 -8.15 -19.64
N TYR A 104 -1.68 -7.70 -18.39
CA TYR A 104 -2.84 -7.39 -17.58
C TYR A 104 -2.99 -5.88 -17.45
N VAL A 105 -4.23 -5.40 -17.62
CA VAL A 105 -4.60 -4.02 -17.41
C VAL A 105 -5.67 -3.98 -16.34
N VAL A 106 -5.34 -3.45 -15.16
CA VAL A 106 -6.29 -3.27 -14.07
C VAL A 106 -6.53 -1.78 -13.86
N ARG A 107 -7.79 -1.36 -13.75
CA ARG A 107 -8.13 0.00 -13.35
C ARG A 107 -8.44 0.00 -11.86
N LEU A 108 -7.66 0.75 -11.09
CA LEU A 108 -7.94 0.98 -9.67
C LEU A 108 -9.05 2.03 -9.51
N PRO A 109 -9.69 2.06 -8.33
CA PRO A 109 -10.52 3.19 -7.93
C PRO A 109 -9.76 4.51 -8.05
N GLY A 110 -10.40 5.55 -8.58
CA GLY A 110 -9.76 6.82 -8.91
C GLY A 110 -9.14 6.89 -10.32
N GLY A 111 -9.32 5.85 -11.15
CA GLY A 111 -8.96 5.86 -12.57
C GLY A 111 -7.51 5.48 -12.88
N THR A 112 -6.71 5.16 -11.85
CA THR A 112 -5.31 4.74 -12.03
C THR A 112 -5.25 3.43 -12.80
N LYS A 113 -4.59 3.45 -13.96
CA LYS A 113 -4.35 2.27 -14.80
C LYS A 113 -3.06 1.57 -14.36
N LEU A 114 -3.15 0.31 -13.96
CA LEU A 114 -2.03 -0.58 -13.71
C LEU A 114 -1.86 -1.53 -14.89
N GLU A 115 -0.70 -1.47 -15.53
CA GLU A 115 -0.29 -2.42 -16.57
C GLU A 115 0.91 -3.21 -16.06
N PHE A 116 0.87 -4.54 -16.21
CA PHE A 116 1.96 -5.45 -15.86
C PHE A 116 1.87 -6.74 -16.70
N GLY A 117 3.02 -7.39 -16.94
CA GLY A 117 3.16 -8.50 -17.89
C GLY A 117 3.43 -9.87 -17.25
N ARG A 118 3.81 -9.94 -15.96
CA ARG A 118 4.17 -11.21 -15.30
C ARG A 118 3.58 -11.34 -13.90
N TRP A 119 3.31 -12.58 -13.50
CA TRP A 119 2.86 -12.93 -12.15
C TRP A 119 3.80 -12.40 -11.05
N GLY A 120 5.13 -12.42 -11.27
CA GLY A 120 6.11 -11.91 -10.32
C GLY A 120 5.98 -10.42 -9.99
N GLU A 121 5.36 -9.61 -10.86
CA GLU A 121 5.13 -8.18 -10.64
C GLU A 121 4.02 -7.91 -9.62
N LEU A 122 3.19 -8.92 -9.32
CA LEU A 122 2.19 -8.83 -8.26
C LEU A 122 2.83 -8.74 -6.87
N GLY A 123 4.15 -8.94 -6.70
CA GLY A 123 4.81 -8.82 -5.40
C GLY A 123 4.79 -10.11 -4.55
N ASP A 124 4.41 -11.25 -5.15
CA ASP A 124 4.58 -12.60 -4.59
C ASP A 124 5.92 -13.23 -4.98
N GLY A 125 6.70 -12.56 -5.84
CA GLY A 125 8.05 -12.98 -6.17
C GLY A 125 8.95 -12.80 -4.96
N THR A 126 9.31 -13.91 -4.33
CA THR A 126 10.63 -14.06 -3.74
C THR A 126 11.64 -13.38 -4.67
N HIS A 127 12.50 -12.53 -4.12
CA HIS A 127 13.76 -12.24 -4.79
C HIS A 127 14.51 -13.57 -4.89
N GLY A 128 14.24 -14.34 -5.95
CA GLY A 128 15.23 -15.24 -6.50
C GLY A 128 16.33 -14.34 -7.02
N ARG A 129 17.32 -14.05 -6.17
CA ARG A 129 18.68 -13.77 -6.61
C ARG A 129 19.02 -14.89 -7.59
N GLY A 130 19.05 -14.57 -8.88
CA GLY A 130 19.93 -15.27 -9.78
C GLY A 130 21.34 -14.86 -9.37
N ASP A 131 22.05 -15.79 -8.75
CA ASP A 131 23.47 -16.02 -8.99
C ASP A 131 23.67 -17.54 -9.01
#